data_AF-A0A9N9D842-F1
#
_entry.id   AF-A0A9N9D842-F1
#
_cell.length_a   1.000
_cell.length_b   1.000
_cell.length_c   1.000
_cell.angle_alpha   90.00
_cell.angle_beta   90.00
_cell.angle_gamma   90.00
#
_symmetry.space_group_name_H-M   'P 1'
#
loop_
_entity.id
_entity.type
_entity.pdbx_description
1 polymer ?
#
loop_
_entity_poly.entity_id
_entity_poly.type
_entity_poly.pdbx_seq_one_letter_code
_entity_poly.pdbx_strand_id
1 'polypeptide(L)'
;MTEKKIILLVGRTGGGKSTLANVLSGKENASAESENSASKTKEIQEIEFDFKHEGKEYKIETYQIVDSIGIGDTRLTQAQVLSEISK
;
A
#
# COMPACT_ATOMS: atom_id res chain seq x y z
N MET A 1 13.51 -8.72 -18.31
CA MET A 1 12.48 -8.33 -17.33
C MET A 1 13.22 -7.92 -16.07
N THR A 2 13.03 -6.69 -15.58
CA THR A 2 13.64 -6.23 -14.32
C THR A 2 12.88 -6.89 -13.17
N GLU A 3 13.57 -7.53 -12.23
CA GLU A 3 12.91 -8.09 -11.05
C GLU A 3 12.35 -6.98 -10.16
N LYS A 4 11.12 -7.17 -9.69
CA LYS A 4 10.41 -6.23 -8.83
C LYS A 4 10.12 -6.89 -7.49
N LYS A 5 10.33 -6.17 -6.39
CA LYS A 5 10.03 -6.65 -5.04
C LYS A 5 8.68 -6.10 -4.59
N ILE A 6 7.77 -6.99 -4.19
CA ILE A 6 6.42 -6.61 -3.76
C ILE A 6 6.36 -6.53 -2.23
N ILE A 7 5.82 -5.41 -1.72
CA ILE A 7 5.51 -5.16 -0.31
C ILE A 7 3.99 -5.03 -0.21
N LEU A 8 3.34 -6.03 0.39
CA LEU A 8 1.91 -5.99 0.66
C LEU A 8 1.65 -5.41 2.06
N LEU A 9 0.85 -4.35 2.16
CA LEU A 9 0.48 -3.74 3.42
C LEU A 9 -0.88 -4.28 3.89
N VAL A 10 -0.88 -5.01 4.99
CA VAL A 10 -2.08 -5.60 5.61
C VAL A 10 -2.31 -5.05 7.01
N GLY A 11 -3.58 -4.96 7.42
CA GLY A 11 -3.94 -4.46 8.74
C GLY A 11 -5.38 -3.95 8.82
N ARG A 12 -5.79 -3.48 10.00
CA ARG A 12 -7.13 -2.93 10.22
C ARG A 12 -7.36 -1.62 9.46
N THR A 13 -8.62 -1.27 9.21
CA THR A 13 -9.00 0.06 8.73
C THR A 13 -8.59 1.13 9.74
N GLY A 14 -8.07 2.26 9.25
CA GLY A 14 -7.53 3.33 10.09
C GLY A 14 -6.17 3.03 10.72
N GLY A 15 -5.53 1.89 10.41
CA GLY A 15 -4.22 1.50 10.94
C GLY A 15 -3.00 2.20 10.31
N GLY A 16 -3.22 3.21 9.46
CA GLY A 16 -2.14 3.99 8.84
C GLY A 16 -1.40 3.33 7.67
N LYS A 17 -1.95 2.27 7.05
CA LYS A 17 -1.32 1.56 5.91
C LYS A 17 -1.05 2.51 4.73
N SER A 18 -2.05 3.27 4.30
CA SER A 18 -1.95 4.25 3.22
C SER A 18 -0.92 5.35 3.52
N THR A 19 -0.89 5.83 4.76
CA THR A 19 0.12 6.79 5.22
C THR A 19 1.53 6.19 5.16
N LEU A 20 1.70 4.93 5.60
CA LEU A 20 2.97 4.23 5.49
C LEU A 20 3.38 4.02 4.02
N ALA A 21 2.43 3.73 3.13
CA ALA A 21 2.68 3.60 1.69
C ALA A 21 3.24 4.88 1.07
N ASN A 22 2.69 6.04 1.43
CA ASN A 22 3.17 7.35 1.00
C ASN A 22 4.56 7.66 1.54
N VAL A 23 4.80 7.38 2.83
CA VAL A 23 6.12 7.56 3.46
C VAL A 23 7.19 6.69 2.80
N LEU A 24 6.90 5.40 2.57
CA LEU A 24 7.84 4.45 1.96
C LEU A 24 8.16 4.82 0.50
N SER A 25 7.17 5.27 -0.25
CA SER A 25 7.36 5.66 -1.66
C SER A 25 7.98 7.05 -1.83
N GLY A 26 8.04 7.87 -0.77
CA GLY A 26 8.45 9.27 -0.85
C GLY A 26 7.52 10.14 -1.68
N LYS A 27 6.30 9.65 -1.98
CA LYS A 27 5.29 10.34 -2.77
C LYS A 27 4.15 10.77 -1.84
N GLU A 28 3.99 12.07 -1.65
CA GLU A 28 2.81 12.59 -0.97
C GLU A 28 1.56 12.30 -1.82
N ASN A 29 0.53 11.69 -1.22
CA ASN A 29 -0.76 11.36 -1.84
C ASN A 29 -0.74 10.27 -2.94
N ALA A 30 0.28 9.40 -3.00
CA ALA A 30 0.27 8.25 -3.92
C ALA A 30 -0.80 7.21 -3.56
N SER A 31 -1.10 7.09 -2.27
CA SER A 31 -2.26 6.37 -1.74
C SER A 31 -3.26 7.37 -1.16
N ALA A 32 -4.55 7.11 -1.40
CA ALA A 32 -5.64 7.98 -0.96
C ALA A 32 -5.83 7.89 0.56
N GLU A 33 -5.12 8.74 1.30
CA GLU A 33 -5.29 8.86 2.75
C GLU A 33 -6.69 9.41 3.10
N SER A 34 -7.30 8.87 4.15
CA SER A 34 -8.55 9.40 4.70
C SER A 34 -8.24 10.20 5.97
N GLU A 35 -8.62 11.48 5.98
CA GLU A 35 -8.53 12.37 7.16
C GLU A 35 -9.41 11.89 8.34
N ASN A 36 -10.34 10.95 8.11
CA ASN A 36 -11.20 10.32 9.12
C ASN A 36 -11.04 8.78 9.11
N SER A 37 -11.44 8.12 10.20
CA SER A 37 -11.53 6.63 10.38
C SER A 37 -12.38 5.88 9.35
N ALA A 38 -12.79 6.54 8.28
CA ALA A 38 -13.73 6.05 7.30
C ALA A 38 -12.98 5.83 5.97
N SER A 39 -12.74 4.55 5.66
CA SER A 39 -11.96 4.07 4.52
C SER A 39 -12.37 4.75 3.20
N LYS A 40 -11.37 5.33 2.52
CA LYS A 40 -11.47 5.78 1.13
C LYS A 40 -10.91 4.75 0.14
N THR A 41 -10.03 3.84 0.59
CA THR A 41 -9.43 2.79 -0.24
C THR A 41 -10.48 1.71 -0.51
N LYS A 42 -11.26 1.90 -1.57
CA LYS A 42 -12.26 0.92 -2.06
C LYS A 42 -11.68 -0.08 -3.06
N GLU A 43 -10.43 0.12 -3.46
CA GLU A 43 -9.70 -0.66 -4.45
C GLU A 43 -8.24 -0.78 -3.99
N ILE A 44 -7.57 -1.87 -4.35
CA ILE A 44 -6.13 -2.06 -4.11
C ILE A 44 -5.36 -0.94 -4.81
N GLN A 45 -4.42 -0.33 -4.10
CA GLN A 45 -3.54 0.70 -4.67
C GLN A 45 -2.12 0.20 -4.80
N GLU A 46 -1.55 0.34 -5.99
CA GLU A 46 -0.20 -0.10 -6.30
C GLU A 46 0.71 1.11 -6.52
N ILE A 47 1.81 1.18 -5.78
CA ILE A 47 2.77 2.27 -5.85
C ILE A 47 4.14 1.71 -6.16
N GLU A 48 4.67 2.06 -7.34
CA GLU A 48 6.05 1.74 -7.70
C GLU A 48 7.01 2.85 -7.30
N PHE A 49 8.17 2.46 -6.77
CA PHE A 49 9.28 3.37 -6.51
C PHE A 49 10.62 2.64 -6.62
N ASP A 50 11.65 3.39 -7.00
CA ASP A 50 13.03 2.90 -7.05
C ASP A 50 13.76 3.28 -5.77
N PHE A 51 14.41 2.28 -5.15
CA PHE A 51 15.27 2.48 -4.00
C PHE A 51 16.73 2.40 -4.44
N LYS A 52 17.47 3.48 -4.21
CA LYS A 52 18.91 3.55 -4.49
C LYS A 52 19.68 3.16 -3.24
N HIS A 53 20.45 2.08 -3.34
CA HIS A 53 21.33 1.66 -2.25
C HIS A 53 22.63 2.46 -2.31
N GLU A 54 22.86 3.32 -1.32
CA GLU A 54 24.17 3.95 -1.10
C GLU A 54 25.03 3.01 -0.25
N GLY A 55 25.62 2.00 -0.93
CA GLY A 55 26.52 1.00 -0.33
C GLY A 55 27.78 0.76 -1.16
N LYS A 56 28.46 -0.38 -0.97
CA LYS A 56 29.72 -0.71 -1.68
C LYS A 56 29.57 -0.80 -3.20
N GLU A 57 28.36 -1.07 -3.70
CA GLU A 57 28.02 -1.04 -5.12
C GLU A 57 26.74 -0.23 -5.34
N TYR A 58 26.71 0.58 -6.40
CA TYR A 58 25.52 1.32 -6.80
C TYR A 58 24.48 0.33 -7.35
N LYS A 59 23.37 0.18 -6.63
CA LYS A 59 22.25 -0.68 -7.03
C LYS A 59 20.94 0.09 -6.94
N ILE A 60 20.17 0.01 -8.01
CA ILE A 60 18.77 0.45 -8.04
C ILE A 60 17.90 -0.80 -7.94
N GLU A 61 16.98 -0.82 -6.98
CA GLU A 61 15.98 -1.87 -6.83
C GLU A 61 14.58 -1.26 -6.96
N THR A 62 13.73 -1.87 -7.79
CA THR A 62 12.35 -1.43 -7.96
C THR A 62 11.44 -2.17 -6.99
N TYR A 63 10.66 -1.41 -6.22
CA TYR A 63 9.68 -1.91 -5.27
C TYR A 63 8.25 -1.57 -5.72
N GLN A 64 7.31 -2.47 -5.42
CA GLN A 64 5.87 -2.25 -5.48
C GLN A 64 5.31 -2.25 -4.07
N ILE A 65 4.64 -1.20 -3.66
CA ILE A 65 3.76 -1.25 -2.49
C ILE A 65 2.36 -1.56 -2.98
N VAL A 66 1.72 -2.54 -2.34
CA VAL A 66 0.32 -2.90 -2.55
C VAL A 66 -0.42 -2.51 -1.26
N ASP A 67 -1.14 -1.40 -1.27
CA ASP A 67 -2.00 -0.98 -0.17
C ASP A 67 -3.39 -1.63 -0.31
N SER A 68 -3.77 -2.42 0.69
CA SER A 68 -5.00 -3.20 0.67
C SER A 68 -6.12 -2.52 1.47
N ILE A 69 -7.35 -2.96 1.21
CA ILE A 69 -8.48 -2.67 2.10
C ILE A 69 -8.17 -3.16 3.51
N GLY A 70 -8.55 -2.34 4.50
CA GLY A 70 -8.39 -2.68 5.90
C GLY A 70 -9.47 -3.63 6.41
N ILE A 71 -9.09 -4.52 7.32
CA ILE A 71 -10.05 -5.38 8.02
C ILE A 71 -10.84 -4.53 9.02
N GLY A 72 -12.17 -4.72 9.09
CA GLY A 72 -13.04 -3.97 10.00
C GLY A 72 -13.50 -2.61 9.48
N ASP A 73 -13.45 -2.40 8.16
CA ASP A 73 -14.09 -1.25 7.51
C ASP A 73 -15.60 -1.25 7.77
N THR A 74 -16.12 -0.19 8.40
CA THR A 74 -17.54 -0.07 8.75
C THR A 74 -18.44 0.15 7.53
N ARG A 75 -17.85 0.35 6.34
CA ARG A 75 -18.57 0.59 5.08
C ARG A 75 -18.67 -0.64 4.19
N LEU A 76 -17.96 -1.72 4.51
CA LEU A 76 -17.90 -2.96 3.72
C LEU A 76 -18.26 -4.17 4.57
N THR A 77 -18.95 -5.13 3.98
CA THR A 77 -19.16 -6.44 4.61
C THR A 77 -17.85 -7.24 4.63
N GLN A 78 -17.71 -8.18 5.56
CA GLN A 78 -16.53 -9.06 5.60
C GLN A 78 -16.33 -9.82 4.28
N ALA A 79 -17.42 -10.23 3.62
CA ALA A 79 -17.36 -10.91 2.33
C ALA A 79 -16.77 -10.01 1.22
N GLN A 80 -17.11 -8.73 1.20
CA GLN A 80 -16.54 -7.76 0.25
C GLN A 80 -15.05 -7.53 0.53
N VAL A 81 -14.66 -7.41 1.80
CA VAL A 81 -13.25 -7.29 2.19
C VAL A 81 -12.44 -8.52 1.75
N LEU A 82 -12.96 -9.73 2.01
CA LEU A 82 -12.31 -10.97 1.60
C LEU A 82 -12.23 -11.11 0.08
N SER A 83 -13.28 -10.74 -0.65
CA SER A 83 -13.30 -10.77 -2.11
C SER A 83 -12.24 -9.86 -2.73
N GLU A 84 -12.00 -8.68 -2.16
CA GLU A 84 -10.97 -7.77 -2.66
C GLU A 84 -9.56 -8.23 -2.33
N ILE A 85 -9.35 -8.82 -1.15
CA ILE A 85 -8.04 -9.39 -0.77
C ILE A 85 -7.71 -10.64 -1.60
N SER A 86 -8.73 -11.35 -2.11
CA SER A 86 -8.55 -12.57 -2.92
C SER A 86 -8.27 -12.34 -4.41
N LYS A 87 -8.28 -11.09 -4.88
CA LYS A 87 -7.92 -10.75 -6.26
C LYS A 87 -6.40 -10.82 -6.46
#